data_AF-X1MIY7-F1
#
_entry.id   AF-X1MIY7-F1
#
_cell.length_a   1.000
_cell.length_b   1.000
_cell.length_c   1.000
_cell.angle_alpha   90.00
_cell.angle_beta   90.00
_cell.angle_gamma   90.00
#
_symmetry.space_group_name_H-M   'P 1'
#
loop_
_entity.id
_entity.type
_entity.pdbx_description
1 polymer ?
#
loop_
_entity_poly.entity_id
_entity_poly.type
_entity_poly.pdbx_seq_one_letter_code
_entity_poly.pdbx_strand_id
1 'polypeptide(L)'
;MDSSANEKTDKLDAFLCPDSVAVVGASRDPEKLGHGILSNILASGYRGNVYPVNPKADEVLGLPAYASVKDIPGKLDLAVIVV
;
A
#
# COMPACT_ATOMS: atom_id res chain seq x y z
N MET A 1 24.13 -18.76 21.10
CA MET A 1 22.71 -18.39 20.92
C MET A 1 22.66 -17.65 19.60
N ASP A 2 22.01 -18.27 18.62
CA ASP A 2 22.10 -17.96 17.20
C ASP A 2 21.33 -16.66 16.88
N SER A 3 22.06 -15.57 16.59
CA SER A 3 21.51 -14.28 16.15
C SER A 3 20.91 -14.32 14.74
N SER A 4 21.06 -15.41 13.98
CA SER A 4 20.55 -15.50 12.59
C SER A 4 19.05 -15.81 12.48
N ALA A 5 18.43 -16.28 13.56
CA ALA A 5 16.99 -16.60 13.58
C ALA A 5 16.09 -15.36 13.80
N ASN A 6 16.60 -14.29 14.40
CA ASN A 6 15.80 -13.09 14.70
C ASN A 6 15.64 -12.16 13.49
N GLU A 7 16.64 -12.11 12.58
CA GLU A 7 16.65 -11.21 11.42
C GLU A 7 15.72 -11.66 10.27
N LYS A 8 15.32 -12.94 10.24
CA LYS A 8 14.43 -13.50 9.21
C LYS A 8 12.96 -13.23 9.49
N THR A 9 12.56 -13.19 10.76
CA THR A 9 11.18 -12.91 11.18
C THR A 9 10.82 -11.44 10.90
N ASP A 10 11.74 -10.53 11.22
CA ASP A 10 11.58 -9.08 11.03
C ASP A 10 11.26 -8.67 9.57
N LYS A 11 11.74 -9.44 8.57
CA LYS A 11 11.49 -9.14 7.14
C LYS A 11 10.11 -9.58 6.65
N LEU A 12 9.56 -10.66 7.21
CA LEU A 12 8.21 -11.09 6.86
C LEU A 12 7.17 -10.25 7.57
N ASP A 13 7.48 -9.72 8.74
CA ASP A 13 6.57 -8.86 9.49
C ASP A 13 6.20 -7.61 8.69
N ALA A 14 7.15 -6.99 7.97
CA ALA A 14 6.84 -5.86 7.07
C ALA A 14 5.88 -6.24 5.92
N PHE A 15 5.83 -7.51 5.53
CA PHE A 15 4.94 -8.00 4.49
C PHE A 15 3.57 -8.42 5.03
N LEU A 16 3.54 -9.09 6.20
CA LEU A 16 2.33 -9.66 6.81
C LEU A 16 1.58 -8.65 7.68
N CYS A 17 2.31 -7.72 8.29
CA CYS A 17 1.83 -6.73 9.25
C CYS A 17 2.42 -5.32 8.96
N PRO A 18 2.30 -4.78 7.73
CA PRO A 18 2.79 -3.43 7.44
C PRO A 18 2.02 -2.38 8.24
N ASP A 19 2.70 -1.30 8.63
CA ASP A 19 2.05 -0.08 9.15
C ASP A 19 1.65 0.88 8.01
N SER A 20 2.15 0.64 6.81
CA SER A 20 1.87 1.44 5.62
C SER A 20 1.87 0.62 4.33
N VAL A 21 0.86 0.84 3.47
CA VAL A 21 0.71 0.16 2.19
C VAL A 21 0.46 1.16 1.06
N ALA A 22 1.19 1.02 -0.05
CA ALA A 22 0.92 1.72 -1.30
C ALA A 22 0.28 0.79 -2.31
N VAL A 23 -0.75 1.27 -3.03
CA VAL A 23 -1.38 0.55 -4.14
C VAL A 23 -0.99 1.26 -5.44
N VAL A 24 0.01 0.72 -6.12
CA VAL A 24 0.51 1.23 -7.41
C VAL A 24 -0.39 0.75 -8.54
N GLY A 25 -1.00 1.70 -9.23
CA GLY A 25 -2.05 1.45 -10.21
C GLY A 25 -3.46 1.46 -9.60
N ALA A 26 -3.62 2.02 -8.40
CA ALA A 26 -4.94 2.37 -7.86
C ALA A 26 -5.75 3.19 -8.88
N SER A 27 -7.07 3.01 -8.92
CA SER A 27 -7.91 3.69 -9.90
C SER A 27 -9.25 4.16 -9.35
N ARG A 28 -9.79 5.24 -9.93
CA ARG A 28 -11.16 5.70 -9.70
C ARG A 28 -12.20 4.83 -10.40
N ASP A 29 -11.77 4.03 -11.36
CA ASP A 29 -12.61 3.14 -12.16
C ASP A 29 -12.89 1.83 -11.41
N PRO A 30 -14.15 1.54 -11.03
CA PRO A 30 -14.50 0.33 -10.27
C PRO A 30 -14.19 -0.98 -10.98
N GLU A 31 -14.10 -0.98 -12.32
CA GLU A 31 -13.81 -2.18 -13.11
C GLU A 31 -12.33 -2.57 -13.07
N LYS A 32 -11.45 -1.70 -12.56
CA LYS A 32 -10.01 -1.97 -12.52
C LYS A 32 -9.59 -2.68 -11.25
N LEU A 33 -8.70 -3.64 -11.40
CA LEU A 33 -8.14 -4.41 -10.28
C LEU A 33 -7.54 -3.53 -9.17
N GLY A 34 -6.82 -2.45 -9.54
CA GLY A 34 -6.27 -1.51 -8.58
C GLY A 34 -7.32 -0.78 -7.74
N HIS A 35 -8.53 -0.55 -8.27
CA HIS A 35 -9.66 -0.05 -7.49
C HIS A 35 -10.14 -1.09 -6.49
N GLY A 36 -10.36 -2.33 -6.95
CA GLY A 36 -10.80 -3.44 -6.12
C GLY A 36 -9.85 -3.73 -4.96
N ILE A 37 -8.53 -3.73 -5.20
CA ILE A 37 -7.52 -3.92 -4.17
C ILE A 37 -7.59 -2.82 -3.10
N LEU A 38 -7.62 -1.55 -3.53
CA LEU A 38 -7.70 -0.42 -2.59
C LEU A 38 -9.01 -0.48 -1.78
N SER A 39 -10.14 -0.72 -2.45
CA SER A 39 -11.45 -0.86 -1.79
C SER A 39 -11.44 -1.96 -0.73
N ASN A 40 -10.85 -3.12 -1.03
CA ASN A 40 -10.77 -4.24 -0.08
C ASN A 40 -9.93 -3.90 1.15
N ILE A 41 -8.80 -3.21 0.98
CA ILE A 41 -7.96 -2.76 2.10
C ILE A 41 -8.76 -1.83 3.01
N LEU A 42 -9.46 -0.83 2.46
CA LEU A 42 -10.26 0.10 3.25
C LEU A 42 -11.45 -0.59 3.94
N ALA A 43 -12.18 -1.44 3.21
CA ALA A 43 -13.33 -2.17 3.74
C ALA A 43 -12.97 -3.16 4.85
N SER A 44 -11.74 -3.72 4.82
CA SER A 44 -11.23 -4.59 5.88
C SER A 44 -11.01 -3.88 7.22
N GLY A 45 -11.03 -2.54 7.22
CA GLY A 45 -10.70 -1.74 8.39
C GLY A 45 -9.20 -1.73 8.71
N TYR A 46 -8.33 -1.93 7.71
CA TYR A 46 -6.89 -1.79 7.87
C TYR A 46 -6.54 -0.47 8.57
N ARG A 47 -5.72 -0.55 9.62
CA ARG A 47 -5.45 0.57 10.54
C ARG A 47 -4.18 1.35 10.18
N GLY A 48 -3.34 0.79 9.31
CA GLY A 48 -2.14 1.45 8.81
C GLY A 48 -2.46 2.51 7.77
N ASN A 49 -1.43 3.24 7.36
CA ASN A 49 -1.57 4.26 6.33
C ASN A 49 -1.74 3.62 4.94
N VAL A 50 -2.68 4.14 4.15
CA VAL A 50 -2.96 3.64 2.80
C VAL A 50 -2.71 4.75 1.79
N TYR A 51 -1.87 4.46 0.80
CA TYR A 51 -1.44 5.43 -0.21
C TYR A 51 -1.78 4.93 -1.62
N PRO A 52 -2.85 5.45 -2.24
CA PRO A 52 -3.10 5.22 -3.66
C PRO A 52 -1.97 5.85 -4.51
N VAL A 53 -1.45 5.12 -5.49
CA VAL A 53 -0.47 5.64 -6.43
C VAL A 53 -1.01 5.57 -7.85
N ASN A 54 -1.26 6.74 -8.45
CA ASN A 54 -1.79 6.94 -9.78
C ASN A 54 -1.30 8.28 -10.35
N PRO A 55 -0.52 8.30 -11.46
CA PRO A 55 0.00 9.55 -12.05
C PRO A 55 -1.04 10.55 -12.55
N LYS A 56 -2.32 10.16 -12.66
CA LYS A 56 -3.39 10.93 -13.31
C LYS A 56 -4.56 11.25 -12.37
N ALA A 57 -4.50 10.83 -11.11
CA ALA A 57 -5.57 11.05 -10.16
C ALA A 57 -5.00 11.79 -8.95
N ASP A 58 -5.69 12.83 -8.51
CA ASP A 58 -5.38 13.54 -7.28
C ASP A 58 -5.99 12.84 -6.05
N GLU A 59 -7.01 12.02 -6.28
CA GLU A 59 -7.73 11.26 -5.24
C GLU A 59 -8.27 9.93 -5.80
N VAL A 60 -8.26 8.88 -4.97
CA VAL A 60 -8.95 7.60 -5.22
C VAL A 60 -9.64 7.15 -3.94
N LEU A 61 -10.96 6.88 -4.00
CA LEU A 61 -11.77 6.42 -2.86
C LEU A 61 -11.67 7.34 -1.62
N GLY A 62 -11.63 8.66 -1.82
CA GLY A 62 -11.53 9.64 -0.72
C GLY A 62 -10.13 9.81 -0.13
N LEU A 63 -9.12 9.11 -0.68
CA LEU A 63 -7.73 9.23 -0.24
C LEU A 63 -6.89 10.01 -1.27
N PRO A 64 -6.02 10.94 -0.82
CA PRO A 64 -5.07 11.61 -1.69
C PRO A 64 -4.20 10.61 -2.44
N ALA A 65 -4.11 10.75 -3.76
CA ALA A 65 -3.31 9.89 -4.60
C ALA A 65 -1.99 10.57 -4.98
N TYR A 66 -0.93 9.76 -5.07
CA TYR A 66 0.42 10.22 -5.39
C TYR A 66 0.81 9.77 -6.80
N ALA A 67 1.60 10.56 -7.51
CA ALA A 67 2.02 10.21 -8.86
C ALA A 67 3.06 9.07 -8.85
N SER A 68 3.89 9.00 -7.82
CA SER A 68 4.88 7.96 -7.58
C SER A 68 4.92 7.56 -6.10
N VAL A 69 5.39 6.34 -5.82
CA VAL A 69 5.73 5.93 -4.44
C VAL A 69 6.80 6.83 -3.81
N LYS A 70 7.60 7.52 -4.63
CA LYS A 70 8.61 8.47 -4.17
C LYS A 70 8.02 9.78 -3.63
N ASP A 71 6.76 10.07 -3.95
CA ASP A 71 6.08 11.30 -3.53
C ASP A 71 5.32 11.12 -2.21
N ILE A 72 5.25 9.88 -1.69
CA ILE A 72 4.57 9.58 -0.43
C ILE A 72 5.35 10.18 0.75
N PRO A 73 4.70 10.94 1.65
CA PRO A 73 5.36 11.46 2.82
C PRO A 73 5.61 10.34 3.83
N GLY A 74 6.88 10.13 4.18
CA GLY A 74 7.29 9.23 5.25
C GLY A 74 7.69 7.84 4.79
N LYS A 75 7.61 6.87 5.71
CA LYS A 75 8.04 5.48 5.47
C LYS A 75 6.91 4.70 4.80
N LEU A 76 7.30 3.86 3.84
CA LEU A 76 6.44 2.89 3.18
C LEU A 76 6.98 1.48 3.46
N ASP A 77 6.15 0.61 4.04
CA ASP A 77 6.55 -0.75 4.39
C ASP A 77 6.25 -1.75 3.26
N LEU A 78 5.11 -1.60 2.57
CA LEU A 78 4.67 -2.51 1.52
C LEU A 78 4.11 -1.75 0.29
N ALA A 79 4.43 -2.25 -0.91
CA ALA A 79 3.82 -1.80 -2.15
C ALA A 79 3.17 -2.97 -2.89
N VAL A 80 1.89 -2.81 -3.26
CA VAL A 80 1.16 -3.72 -4.15
C VAL A 80 1.13 -3.10 -5.54
N ILE A 81 1.63 -3.81 -6.55
CA ILE A 81 1.79 -3.28 -7.91
C ILE A 81 0.82 -3.97 -8.88
N VAL A 82 -0.04 -3.17 -9.52
CA VAL A 82 -1.08 -3.60 -10.46
C VAL A 82 -1.33 -2.52 -11.51
N VAL A 83 -0.56 -2.53 -12.61
CA VAL A 83 -0.52 -1.45 -13.62
C VAL A 83 -1.21 -1.79 -14.93
#